data_AF-A0A375EG15-F1
#
_entry.id   AF-A0A375EG15-F1
#
_cell.length_a   1.000
_cell.length_b   1.000
_cell.length_c   1.000
_cell.angle_alpha   90.00
_cell.angle_beta   90.00
_cell.angle_gamma   90.00
#
_symmetry.space_group_name_H-M   'P 1'
#
loop_
_entity.id
_entity.type
_entity.pdbx_description
1 polymer ?
#
loop_
_entity_poly.entity_id
_entity_poly.type
_entity_poly.pdbx_seq_one_letter_code
_entity_poly.pdbx_strand_id
1 'polypeptide(L)' 'MRQNFPKGTDLSVYSQAKLNAIARRLNERPRKTLNFDTPAERFHKLLR' A
#
# COMPACT_ATOMS: atom_id res chain seq x y z
N MET A 1 -1.20 6.99 -2.59
CA MET A 1 -0.03 7.11 -3.50
C MET A 1 0.53 8.52 -3.59
N ARG A 2 -0.28 9.59 -3.53
CA ARG A 2 0.18 11.01 -3.63
C ARG A 2 1.30 11.45 -2.66
N GLN A 3 1.51 10.74 -1.55
CA GLN A 3 2.59 11.05 -0.59
C GLN A 3 3.94 10.41 -0.93
N ASN A 4 3.95 9.31 -1.71
CA ASN A 4 5.20 8.61 -2.03
C ASN A 4 5.69 8.93 -3.45
N PHE A 5 4.76 9.24 -4.36
CA PHE A 5 5.07 9.60 -5.73
C PHE A 5 4.15 10.73 -6.22
N PRO A 6 4.70 11.74 -6.91
CA PRO A 6 3.91 12.68 -7.70
C PRO A 6 2.96 11.98 -8.67
N LYS A 7 1.92 12.70 -9.11
CA LYS A 7 1.03 12.18 -10.15
C LYS A 7 1.82 12.05 -11.45
N GLY A 8 1.69 10.93 -12.15
CA GLY A 8 2.39 10.67 -13.41
C GLY A 8 3.85 10.24 -13.27
N THR A 9 4.30 9.89 -12.06
CA THR A 9 5.62 9.28 -11.87
C THR A 9 5.70 7.93 -12.58
N ASP A 10 6.69 7.78 -13.46
CA ASP A 10 7.07 6.49 -14.00
C ASP A 10 7.65 5.62 -12.87
N LEU A 11 7.03 4.45 -12.66
CA LEU A 11 7.44 3.52 -11.61
C LEU A 11 8.52 2.54 -12.09
N SER A 12 8.73 2.41 -13.40
CA SER A 12 9.68 1.45 -13.99
C SER A 12 11.12 1.73 -13.61
N VAL A 13 11.44 2.99 -13.30
CA VAL A 13 12.77 3.45 -12.88
C VAL A 13 13.12 3.09 -11.43
N TYR A 14 12.14 2.64 -10.63
CA TYR A 14 12.38 2.25 -9.24
C TYR A 14 12.56 0.75 -9.11
N SER A 15 13.52 0.34 -8.26
CA SER A 15 13.70 -1.07 -7.96
C SER A 15 12.45 -1.67 -7.30
N GLN A 16 12.18 -2.93 -7.61
CA GLN A 16 11.06 -3.65 -7.01
C GLN A 16 11.13 -3.66 -5.48
N ALA A 17 12.33 -3.75 -4.90
CA ALA A 17 12.53 -3.71 -3.45
C ALA A 17 12.01 -2.40 -2.83
N LYS A 18 12.26 -1.26 -3.47
CA LYS A 18 11.77 0.05 -3.02
C LYS A 18 10.25 0.14 -3.14
N LEU A 19 9.69 -0.33 -4.25
CA LEU A 19 8.24 -0.36 -4.47
C LEU A 19 7.54 -1.26 -3.43
N ASN A 20 8.11 -2.42 -3.13
CA ASN A 20 7.61 -3.35 -2.12
C ASN A 20 7.63 -2.74 -0.72
N ALA A 21 8.72 -2.06 -0.33
CA ALA A 21 8.81 -1.39 0.96
C ALA A 21 7.71 -0.33 1.14
N ILE A 22 7.45 0.44 0.08
CA ILE A 22 6.36 1.44 0.07
C ILE A 22 4.99 0.76 0.14
N ALA A 23 4.77 -0.28 -0.66
CA ALA A 23 3.52 -1.04 -0.67
C ALA A 23 3.23 -1.64 0.71
N ARG A 24 4.22 -2.28 1.34
CA ARG A 24 4.11 -2.83 2.70
C ARG A 24 3.66 -1.77 3.69
N ARG A 25 4.35 -0.63 3.74
CA ARG A 25 3.98 0.49 4.63
C ARG A 25 2.56 0.99 4.41
N LEU A 26 2.08 1.00 3.16
CA LEU A 26 0.71 1.42 2.84
C LEU A 26 -0.33 0.37 3.26
N ASN A 27 0.01 -0.91 3.09
CA ASN A 27 -0.88 -2.04 3.35
C ASN A 27 -0.98 -2.39 4.84
N GLU A 28 0.02 -2.03 5.64
CA GLU A 28 0.05 -2.24 7.10
C GLU A 28 -0.54 -1.05 7.88
N ARG A 29 -0.96 0.03 7.20
CA ARG A 29 -1.48 1.21 7.89
C ARG A 29 -2.97 1.04 8.22
N PRO A 30 -3.38 1.16 9.50
CA PRO A 30 -4.79 1.22 9.89
C PRO A 30 -5.57 2.29 9.13
N ARG A 31 -6.73 1.92 8.57
CA ARG A 31 -7.60 2.86 7.85
C ARG A 31 -8.92 3.01 8.56
N LYS A 32 -9.31 4.24 8.90
CA LYS A 32 -10.62 4.55 9.51
C LYS A 32 -11.80 4.02 8.68
N THR A 33 -11.70 4.06 7.35
CA THR A 33 -12.72 3.53 6.43
C THR A 33 -12.84 2.00 6.45
N LEU A 34 -11.84 1.30 6.99
CA LEU A 34 -11.84 -0.14 7.22
C LEU A 34 -12.07 -0.46 8.70
N ASN A 35 -12.73 0.43 9.46
CA ASN A 35 -12.87 0.29 10.92
C ASN A 35 -11.53 0.13 11.66
N PHE A 36 -10.49 0.80 11.15
CA PHE A 36 -9.11 0.70 11.63
C PHE A 36 -8.40 -0.63 11.35
N ASP A 37 -9.00 -1.55 10.60
CA ASP A 37 -8.23 -2.65 9.98
C ASP A 37 -7.20 -2.07 9.00
N THR A 38 -6.12 -2.82 8.81
CA THR A 38 -5.17 -2.60 7.72
C THR A 38 -5.72 -3.18 6.41
N PRO A 39 -5.36 -2.61 5.24
CA PRO A 39 -5.71 -3.21 3.96
C PRO A 39 -5.29 -4.68 3.83
N ALA A 40 -4.12 -5.07 4.36
CA ALA A 40 -3.64 -6.44 4.34
C ALA A 40 -4.57 -7.39 5.13
N GLU A 41 -4.97 -7.00 6.35
CA GLU A 41 -5.90 -7.80 7.16
C GLU A 41 -7.25 -7.95 6.49
N ARG A 42 -7.81 -6.86 5.93
CA ARG A 42 -9.11 -6.92 5.24
C ARG A 42 -9.05 -7.82 4.02
N PHE A 43 -7.95 -7.76 3.26
CA PHE A 43 -7.73 -8.62 2.11
C PHE A 43 -7.69 -10.10 2.51
N HIS A 44 -6.93 -10.45 3.56
CA HIS A 44 -6.88 -11.83 4.06
C HIS A 44 -8.25 -12.33 4.57
N LYS A 45 -9.07 -11.46 5.17
CA LYS A 45 -10.45 -11.81 5.60
C LYS A 45 -11.36 -12.13 4.40
N LEU A 46 -11.12 -11.57 3.22
CA LEU A 46 -11.94 -11.76 2.02
C LEU A 46 -11.51 -12.96 1.15
N LEU A 47 -10.28 -13.45 1.32
CA LEU A 47 -9.77 -14.63 0.62
C LEU A 47 -10.09 -15.95 1.34
N ARG A 48 -10.94 -15.90 2.36
CA ARG A 48 -11.31 -17.03 3.21
C ARG A 48 -12.68 -17.60 2.84
#